data_AF-A0A645CJL1-F1
#
_entry.id   AF-A0A645CJL1-F1
#
_cell.length_a   1.000
_cell.length_b   1.000
_cell.length_c   1.000
_cell.angle_alpha   90.00
_cell.angle_beta   90.00
_cell.angle_gamma   90.00
#
_symmetry.space_group_name_H-M   'P 1'
#
loop_
_entity.id
_entity.type
_entity.pdbx_description
1 polymer ?
#
loop_
_entity_poly.entity_id
_entity_poly.type
_entity_poly.pdbx_seq_one_letter_code
_entity_poly.pdbx_strand_id
1 'polypeptide(L)' 'MNAGTGKELTIKELTELVAKVIGYTGKIEWDTSKPNGTPRKLLDVSKATALGWTYKTQLEDGIRLSYEDFLNNPMRAER' A
#
# COMPACT_ATOMS: atom_id res chain seq x y z
N MET A 1 10.90 -16.49 -8.26
CA MET A 1 10.62 -15.32 -9.12
C MET A 1 10.01 -14.27 -8.21
N ASN A 2 10.52 -13.04 -8.21
CA ASN A 2 9.93 -11.97 -7.42
C ASN A 2 8.75 -11.38 -8.19
N ALA A 3 7.60 -11.23 -7.53
CA ALA A 3 6.42 -10.56 -8.06
C ALA A 3 6.17 -9.30 -7.23
N GLY A 4 6.35 -8.14 -7.84
CA GLY A 4 6.25 -6.85 -7.16
C GLY A 4 6.30 -5.70 -8.16
N THR A 5 6.27 -4.48 -7.65
CA THR A 5 6.23 -3.26 -8.48
C THR A 5 7.61 -2.70 -8.81
N GLY A 6 8.65 -3.12 -8.07
CA GLY A 6 9.97 -2.49 -8.13
C GLY A 6 9.98 -1.04 -7.62
N LYS A 7 8.89 -0.58 -7.00
CA LYS A 7 8.72 0.74 -6.42
C LYS A 7 8.64 0.63 -4.89
N GLU A 8 9.10 1.65 -4.19
CA GLU A 8 8.93 1.82 -2.76
C GLU A 8 8.40 3.21 -2.43
N LEU A 9 7.88 3.34 -1.22
CA LEU A 9 7.49 4.60 -0.60
C LEU A 9 7.70 4.48 0.90
N THR A 10 7.86 5.62 1.55
CA THR A 10 7.93 5.71 3.01
C THR A 10 6.57 5.39 3.65
N ILE A 11 6.59 5.04 4.94
CA ILE A 11 5.34 4.88 5.72
C ILE A 11 4.54 6.19 5.73
N LYS A 12 5.22 7.35 5.74
CA LYS A 12 4.59 8.66 5.69
C LYS A 12 3.79 8.86 4.39
N GLU A 13 4.43 8.66 3.24
CA GLU A 13 3.77 8.77 1.94
C GLU A 13 2.60 7.78 1.81
N LEU A 14 2.76 6.54 2.31
CA LEU A 14 1.68 5.56 2.30
C LEU A 14 0.49 6.03 3.14
N THR A 15 0.77 6.56 4.33
CA THR A 15 -0.26 7.05 5.26
C THR A 15 -1.00 8.24 4.67
N GLU A 16 -0.29 9.18 4.06
CA GLU A 16 -0.88 10.34 3.38
C GLU A 16 -1.72 9.92 2.17
N LEU A 17 -1.26 8.94 1.39
CA LEU A 17 -2.01 8.39 0.27
C LEU A 17 -3.31 7.72 0.73
N VAL A 18 -3.25 6.91 1.78
CA VAL A 18 -4.45 6.29 2.38
C VAL A 18 -5.41 7.37 2.88
N ALA A 19 -4.92 8.35 3.64
CA ALA A 19 -5.72 9.45 4.17
C ALA A 19 -6.45 10.20 3.03
N LYS A 20 -5.75 10.51 1.94
CA LYS A 20 -6.34 11.11 0.74
C LYS A 20 -7.45 10.25 0.16
N VAL A 21 -7.20 8.95 -0.05
CA VAL A 21 -8.16 8.04 -0.69
C VAL A 21 -9.43 7.87 0.14
N ILE A 22 -9.32 7.81 1.47
CA ILE A 22 -10.48 7.64 2.36
C ILE A 22 -11.14 8.96 2.77
N GLY A 23 -10.60 10.11 2.34
CA GLY A 23 -11.12 11.43 2.70
C GLY A 23 -10.86 11.84 4.16
N TYR A 24 -9.81 11.34 4.80
CA TYR A 24 -9.45 11.71 6.16
C TYR A 24 -8.82 13.11 6.21
N THR A 25 -9.43 14.02 6.96
CA THR A 25 -8.98 15.41 7.13
C THR A 25 -8.47 15.72 8.55
N GLY A 26 -8.37 14.71 9.41
CA GLY A 26 -7.86 14.88 10.77
C GLY A 26 -6.34 14.99 10.81
N LYS A 27 -5.79 15.12 12.03
CA LYS A 27 -4.35 15.14 12.25
C LYS A 27 -3.78 13.72 12.24
N ILE A 28 -2.60 13.55 11.63
CA ILE A 28 -1.81 12.32 11.70
C ILE A 28 -0.66 12.57 12.68
N GLU A 29 -0.59 11.79 13.76
CA GLU A 29 0.47 11.87 14.77
C GLU A 29 1.40 10.67 14.69
N TRP A 30 2.69 10.91 14.88
CA TRP A 30 3.76 9.92 14.76
C TRP A 30 4.37 9.65 16.13
N ASP A 31 4.14 8.46 16.68
CA ASP A 31 4.71 8.06 17.97
C ASP A 31 6.15 7.53 17.80
N THR A 32 7.13 8.40 18.03
CA THR A 32 8.56 8.06 17.94
C THR A 32 9.08 7.24 19.12
N SER A 33 8.25 6.96 20.13
CA SER A 33 8.64 6.04 21.22
C SER A 33 8.61 4.57 20.78
N LYS A 34 7.93 4.26 19.67
CA LYS A 34 7.85 2.91 19.11
C LYS A 34 9.04 2.63 18.18
N PRO A 35 9.60 1.40 18.20
CA PRO A 35 10.69 1.04 17.32
C PRO A 35 10.24 0.99 15.86
N ASN A 36 11.11 1.42 14.95
CA ASN A 36 10.92 1.22 13.52
C ASN A 36 11.29 -0.21 13.11
N GLY A 37 10.64 -0.71 12.06
CA GLY A 37 11.02 -1.95 11.41
C GLY A 37 12.28 -1.82 10.55
N THR A 38 12.50 -2.76 9.63
CA THR A 38 13.61 -2.69 8.67
C THR A 38 13.48 -1.43 7.80
N PRO A 39 14.53 -0.59 7.69
CA PRO A 39 14.43 0.71 7.00
C PRO A 39 14.04 0.63 5.51
N ARG A 40 14.39 -0.47 4.85
CA ARG A 40 14.13 -0.67 3.42
C ARG A 40 13.86 -2.14 3.11
N LYS A 41 12.82 -2.40 2.32
CA LYS A 41 12.49 -3.73 1.80
C LYS A 41 11.93 -3.62 0.39
N LEU A 42 12.83 -3.64 -0.59
CA LEU A 42 12.49 -3.53 -2.02
C LEU A 42 12.90 -4.81 -2.75
N LEU A 43 12.03 -5.29 -3.64
CA LEU A 43 12.30 -6.45 -4.48
C LEU A 43 12.90 -6.02 -5.81
N ASP A 44 13.97 -6.69 -6.24
CA ASP A 44 14.36 -6.67 -7.66
C ASP A 44 13.35 -7.50 -8.47
N VAL A 45 12.76 -6.88 -9.48
CA VAL A 45 11.73 -7.45 -10.36
C VAL A 45 12.23 -7.72 -11.78
N SER A 46 13.53 -7.52 -12.04
CA SER A 46 14.18 -7.69 -13.35
C SER A 46 13.78 -8.99 -14.06
N LYS A 47 13.80 -10.12 -13.34
CA LYS A 47 13.45 -11.44 -13.88
C LYS A 47 11.99 -11.55 -14.32
N ALA A 48 11.05 -10.96 -13.58
CA ALA A 48 9.63 -11.02 -13.94
C ALA A 48 9.35 -10.14 -15.17
N THR A 49 9.92 -8.94 -15.19
CA THR A 49 9.84 -8.01 -16.33
C THR A 49 10.44 -8.62 -17.60
N ALA A 50 11.59 -9.29 -17.50
CA ALA A 50 12.25 -9.96 -18.64
C ALA A 50 11.39 -11.10 -19.25
N LEU A 51 10.49 -11.68 -18.45
CA LEU A 51 9.54 -12.71 -18.88
C LEU A 51 8.22 -12.11 -19.37
N GLY A 52 8.15 -10.79 -19.55
CA GLY A 52 6.97 -10.08 -20.05
C GLY A 52 5.88 -9.86 -18.99
N TRP A 53 6.14 -10.19 -17.71
CA TRP A 53 5.20 -9.95 -16.64
C TRP A 53 5.46 -8.59 -15.97
N THR A 54 4.41 -7.80 -15.82
CA THR A 54 4.44 -6.55 -15.04
C THR A 54 3.12 -6.36 -14.31
N TYR A 55 3.16 -5.65 -13.18
CA TYR A 55 1.96 -5.26 -12.45
C TYR A 55 1.13 -4.26 -13.29
N LYS A 56 -0.20 -4.28 -13.09
CA LYS A 56 -1.13 -3.40 -13.81
C LYS A 56 -1.79 -2.38 -12.89
N THR A 57 -2.13 -2.79 -11.67
CA THR A 57 -2.79 -1.96 -10.68
C THR A 57 -1.78 -1.03 -9.99
N GLN A 58 -2.01 0.28 -10.04
CA GLN A 58 -1.22 1.24 -9.26
C GLN A 58 -1.62 1.19 -7.77
N LEU A 59 -0.74 1.67 -6.90
CA LEU A 59 -0.98 1.62 -5.46
C LEU A 59 -2.25 2.38 -5.05
N GLU A 60 -2.46 3.59 -5.56
CA GLU A 60 -3.65 4.40 -5.28
C GLU A 60 -4.95 3.69 -5.72
N ASP A 61 -4.97 3.09 -6.91
CA ASP A 61 -6.09 2.28 -7.39
C ASP A 61 -6.36 1.08 -6.48
N GLY A 62 -5.30 0.37 -6.08
CA GLY A 62 -5.39 -0.77 -5.17
C GLY A 62 -5.96 -0.38 -3.80
N ILE A 63 -5.54 0.75 -3.24
CA ILE A 63 -6.06 1.28 -1.97
C ILE A 63 -7.54 1.64 -2.12
N ARG A 64 -7.92 2.34 -3.20
CA ARG A 64 -9.31 2.72 -3.47
C ARG A 64 -10.22 1.49 -3.57
N LEU A 65 -9.82 0.50 -4.37
CA LEU A 65 -10.56 -0.77 -4.50
C LEU A 65 -10.67 -1.51 -3.16
N SER A 66 -9.60 -1.50 -2.36
CA SER A 66 -9.60 -2.15 -1.04
C SER A 66 -10.53 -1.44 -0.05
N TYR A 67 -10.59 -0.10 -0.11
CA TYR A 67 -11.49 0.69 0.72
C TYR A 67 -12.95 0.53 0.30
N GLU A 68 -13.23 0.52 -1.01
CA GLU A 68 -14.55 0.21 -1.56
C GLU A 68 -15.03 -1.19 -1.13
N ASP A 69 -14.16 -2.20 -1.18
CA ASP A 69 -14.48 -3.54 -0.66
C ASP A 69 -14.73 -3.53 0.85
N PHE A 70 -13.91 -2.83 1.63
CA PHE A 70 -14.11 -2.70 3.08
C PHE A 70 -15.49 -2.12 3.43
N LEU A 71 -15.96 -1.11 2.69
CA LEU A 71 -17.26 -0.46 2.96
C LEU A 71 -18.47 -1.31 2.52
N ASN A 72 -18.34 -2.07 1.45
CA ASN A 72 -19.49 -2.68 0.77
C ASN A 72 -19.56 -4.20 0.89
N ASN A 73 -18.52 -4.86 1.41
CA ASN A 73 -18.48 -6.32 1.48
C ASN A 73 -19.10 -6.85 2.78
N PRO A 74 -20.28 -7.51 2.72
CA PRO A 74 -21.01 -7.95 3.91
C PRO A 74 -20.24 -9.00 4.74
N MET A 75 -19.33 -9.76 4.13
CA MET A 75 -18.53 -10.78 4.81
C MET A 75 -17.47 -10.20 5.76
N ARG A 76 -17.12 -8.91 5.63
CA ARG A 76 -16.16 -8.23 6.53
C ARG A 76 -16.83 -7.53 7.71
N ALA A 77 -18.13 -7.22 7.62
CA ALA A 77 -18.85 -6.53 8.70
C ALA A 77 -19.07 -7.43 9.95
N GLU A 78 -18.82 -8.73 9.84
CA GLU A 78 -19.06 -9.74 10.88
C GLU A 78 -17.79 -10.23 11.61
N ARG A 79 -16.63 -9.57 11.48
CA ARG A 79 -15.39 -9.98 12.16
C ARG A 79 -14.90 -8.98 13.20
#